data_AF-V8NES9-F1
#
_entry.id   AF-V8NES9-F1
#
_cell.length_a   1.000
_cell.length_b   1.000
_cell.length_c   1.000
_cell.angle_alpha   90.00
_cell.angle_beta   90.00
_cell.angle_gamma   90.00
#
_symmetry.space_group_name_H-M   'P 1'
#
loop_
_entity.id
_entity.type
_entity.pdbx_description
1 polymer ?
#
loop_
_entity_poly.entity_id
_entity_poly.type
_entity_poly.pdbx_seq_one_letter_code
_entity_poly.pdbx_strand_id
1 'polypeptide(L)'
;MPKGGKQKTPSSAQLPISKFRRKLVETIQGNTFVVVTGETGSGKTTQLPKYLFEEGFARHGTIAVTQPRRMAAISVAERVAEELGCPVGGLVGYQVRFEECISE
;
A
#
# COMPACT_ATOMS: atom_id res chain seq x y z
N MET A 1 1.73 3.67 33.88
CA MET A 1 2.70 2.85 33.12
C MET A 1 2.46 3.08 31.63
N PRO A 2 3.36 3.77 30.90
CA PRO A 2 3.24 3.89 29.45
C PRO A 2 3.58 2.55 28.78
N LYS A 3 2.64 2.01 28.01
CA LYS A 3 2.80 0.76 27.25
C LYS A 3 3.53 1.02 25.93
N GLY A 4 4.54 0.20 25.66
CA GLY A 4 4.91 -0.25 24.31
C GLY A 4 5.73 0.72 23.47
N GLY A 5 7.06 0.53 23.45
CA GLY A 5 7.90 1.10 22.42
C GLY A 5 7.45 0.62 21.03
N LYS A 6 7.18 1.57 20.12
CA LYS A 6 6.91 1.26 18.71
C LYS A 6 8.10 0.46 18.15
N GLN A 7 7.88 -0.81 17.82
CA GLN A 7 8.88 -1.59 17.10
C GLN A 7 9.24 -0.83 15.81
N LYS A 8 10.54 -0.58 15.59
CA LYS A 8 11.03 0.01 14.34
C LYS A 8 10.64 -0.90 13.19
N THR A 9 9.59 -0.57 12.46
CA THR A 9 9.25 -1.25 11.22
C THR A 9 10.41 -1.07 10.24
N PRO A 10 10.81 -2.10 9.48
CA PRO A 10 11.88 -1.96 8.49
C PRO A 10 11.57 -0.78 7.55
N SER A 11 12.60 0.02 7.25
CA SER A 11 12.40 1.12 6.31
C SER A 11 12.03 0.53 4.95
N SER A 12 11.15 1.20 4.20
CA SER A 12 10.70 0.72 2.90
C SER A 12 11.86 0.37 1.95
N ALA A 13 13.00 1.05 2.08
CA ALA A 13 14.22 0.78 1.32
C ALA A 13 14.81 -0.62 1.54
N GLN A 14 14.50 -1.31 2.63
CA GLN A 14 15.02 -2.64 2.97
C GLN A 14 14.13 -3.79 2.49
N LEU A 15 12.91 -3.51 2.03
CA LEU A 15 12.00 -4.56 1.56
C LEU A 15 12.47 -5.16 0.23
N PRO A 16 12.34 -6.49 0.03
CA PRO A 16 12.77 -7.15 -1.21
C PRO A 16 12.20 -6.53 -2.49
N ILE A 17 10.94 -6.06 -2.44
CA ILE A 17 10.26 -5.43 -3.58
C ILE A 17 10.94 -4.14 -4.07
N SER A 18 11.67 -3.44 -3.19
CA SER A 18 12.30 -2.15 -3.51
C SER A 18 13.34 -2.25 -4.63
N LYS A 19 14.01 -3.41 -4.74
CA LYS A 19 14.95 -3.70 -5.83
C LYS A 19 14.27 -3.80 -7.21
N PHE A 20 12.96 -4.01 -7.24
CA PHE A 20 12.18 -4.25 -8.44
C PHE A 20 11.29 -3.07 -8.83
N ARG A 21 11.33 -1.95 -8.10
CA ARG A 21 10.44 -0.79 -8.31
C ARG A 21 10.33 -0.39 -9.79
N ARG A 22 11.46 -0.07 -10.43
CA ARG A 22 11.47 0.37 -11.83
C ARG A 22 10.86 -0.68 -12.77
N LYS A 23 11.31 -1.94 -12.65
CA LYS A 23 10.80 -3.06 -13.47
C LYS A 23 9.29 -3.23 -13.31
N LEU A 24 8.77 -3.13 -12.08
CA LEU A 24 7.34 -3.26 -11.80
C LEU A 24 6.54 -2.15 -12.46
N VAL A 25 6.96 -0.88 -12.30
CA VAL A 25 6.29 0.28 -12.90
C VAL A 25 6.26 0.17 -14.42
N GLU A 26 7.41 -0.08 -15.06
CA GLU A 26 7.52 -0.21 -16.52
C GLU A 26 6.64 -1.36 -17.03
N THR A 27 6.63 -2.50 -16.34
CA THR A 27 5.78 -3.65 -16.72
C THR A 27 4.31 -3.30 -16.61
N ILE A 28 3.87 -2.63 -15.54
CA ILE A 28 2.46 -2.26 -15.34
C ILE A 28 2.04 -1.17 -16.34
N GLN A 29 2.93 -0.24 -16.70
CA GLN A 29 2.61 0.80 -17.68
C GLN A 29 2.42 0.23 -19.09
N GLY A 30 3.17 -0.81 -19.45
CA GLY A 30 3.09 -1.45 -20.76
C GLY A 30 2.03 -2.56 -20.91
N ASN A 31 1.36 -2.95 -19.82
CA ASN A 31 0.46 -4.11 -19.82
C ASN A 31 -0.83 -3.81 -19.06
N THR A 32 -1.98 -4.17 -19.64
CA THR A 32 -3.29 -4.04 -18.99
C THR A 32 -3.48 -5.02 -17.82
N PHE A 33 -2.72 -6.13 -17.80
CA PHE A 33 -2.76 -7.14 -16.74
C PHE A 33 -1.35 -7.64 -16.42
N VAL A 34 -1.02 -7.70 -15.12
CA VAL A 34 0.28 -8.17 -14.63
C VAL A 34 0.08 -9.08 -13.43
N VAL A 35 0.76 -10.23 -13.44
CA VAL A 35 0.85 -11.12 -12.28
C VAL A 35 2.17 -10.86 -11.56
N VAL A 36 2.09 -10.40 -10.31
CA VAL A 36 3.25 -10.15 -9.46
C VAL A 36 3.35 -11.22 -8.38
N THR A 37 4.44 -11.98 -8.39
CA THR A 37 4.71 -13.02 -7.38
C THR A 37 5.86 -12.62 -6.45
N GLY A 38 5.87 -13.19 -5.25
CA GLY A 38 6.94 -13.00 -4.28
C GLY A 38 6.53 -13.49 -2.90
N GLU A 39 7.49 -13.73 -2.01
CA GLU A 39 7.25 -14.27 -0.67
C GLU A 39 6.41 -13.35 0.22
N THR A 40 5.71 -13.91 1.21
CA THR A 40 5.02 -13.11 2.24
C THR A 40 6.04 -12.22 2.96
N GLY A 41 5.68 -10.96 3.22
CA GLY A 41 6.60 -9.98 3.81
C GLY A 41 7.51 -9.29 2.81
N SER A 42 7.46 -9.63 1.51
CA SER A 42 8.28 -8.95 0.49
C SER A 42 7.89 -7.49 0.23
N GLY A 43 6.74 -7.04 0.72
CA GLY A 43 6.23 -5.67 0.58
C GLY A 43 5.22 -5.44 -0.54
N LYS A 44 4.71 -6.49 -1.21
CA LYS A 44 3.76 -6.37 -2.34
C LYS A 44 2.56 -5.47 -2.05
N THR A 45 1.81 -5.81 -1.01
CA THR A 45 0.53 -5.15 -0.69
C THR A 45 0.70 -3.71 -0.21
N THR A 46 1.86 -3.35 0.34
CA THR A 46 2.10 -2.02 0.92
C THR A 46 2.89 -1.10 -0.02
N GLN A 47 3.87 -1.64 -0.77
CA GLN A 47 4.76 -0.82 -1.60
C GLN A 47 4.25 -0.62 -3.02
N LEU A 48 3.62 -1.63 -3.62
CA LEU A 48 3.16 -1.54 -5.00
C LEU A 48 2.14 -0.41 -5.22
N PRO A 49 1.11 -0.22 -4.35
CA PRO A 49 0.16 0.89 -4.50
C PRO A 49 0.86 2.25 -4.39
N LYS A 50 1.85 2.37 -3.51
CA LYS A 50 2.66 3.58 -3.35
C LYS A 50 3.48 3.90 -4.60
N TYR A 51 4.13 2.91 -5.20
CA TYR A 51 4.86 3.12 -6.45
C TYR A 51 3.92 3.58 -7.56
N LEU A 52 2.76 2.93 -7.71
CA LEU A 52 1.77 3.33 -8.71
C LEU A 52 1.24 4.74 -8.45
N PHE A 53 1.00 5.11 -7.19
CA PHE A 53 0.58 6.45 -6.82
C PHE A 53 1.64 7.50 -7.20
N GLU A 54 2.91 7.28 -6.82
CA GLU A 54 4.03 8.18 -7.11
C GLU A 54 4.27 8.37 -8.62
N GLU A 55 4.01 7.35 -9.43
CA GLU A 55 4.12 7.39 -10.90
C GLU A 55 2.87 7.97 -11.59
N GLY A 56 1.88 8.39 -10.82
CA GLY A 56 0.71 9.11 -11.32
C GLY A 56 -0.43 8.23 -11.85
N PHE A 57 -0.45 6.94 -11.53
CA PHE A 57 -1.56 6.05 -11.91
C PHE A 57 -2.91 6.48 -11.29
N ALA A 58 -2.88 7.24 -10.20
CA ALA A 58 -4.07 7.78 -9.54
C ALA A 58 -4.49 9.19 -10.04
N ARG A 59 -3.92 9.71 -11.13
CA ARG A 59 -4.28 11.07 -11.62
C ARG A 59 -5.71 11.18 -12.14
N HIS A 60 -6.26 10.09 -12.67
CA HIS A 60 -7.59 10.05 -13.29
C HIS A 60 -8.52 9.03 -12.60
N GLY A 61 -8.19 8.60 -11.39
CA GLY A 61 -8.96 7.58 -10.67
C GLY A 61 -8.24 7.09 -9.42
N THR A 62 -8.72 5.97 -8.87
CA THR A 62 -8.27 5.44 -7.58
C THR A 62 -7.51 4.13 -7.76
N ILE A 63 -6.44 3.95 -6.99
CA ILE A 63 -5.76 2.66 -6.87
C ILE A 63 -6.46 1.84 -5.79
N ALA A 64 -7.17 0.80 -6.20
CA ALA A 64 -7.85 -0.10 -5.27
C ALA A 64 -6.97 -1.31 -4.90
N VAL A 65 -6.85 -1.57 -3.61
CA VAL A 65 -6.15 -2.75 -3.08
C VAL A 65 -7.15 -3.60 -2.32
N THR A 66 -7.39 -4.82 -2.81
CA THR A 66 -8.34 -5.73 -2.15
C THR A 66 -7.62 -6.65 -1.18
N GLN A 67 -8.28 -6.94 -0.05
CA GLN A 67 -7.84 -7.92 0.93
C GLN A 67 -9.05 -8.75 1.37
N PRO A 68 -8.94 -10.09 1.43
CA PRO A 68 -10.06 -10.94 1.82
C PRO A 68 -10.41 -10.84 3.31
N ARG A 69 -9.50 -10.32 4.15
CA ARG A 69 -9.69 -10.18 5.59
C ARG A 69 -9.85 -8.71 5.95
N ARG A 70 -10.90 -8.39 6.69
CA ARG A 70 -11.20 -7.04 7.21
C ARG A 70 -9.98 -6.39 7.87
N MET A 71 -9.36 -7.07 8.83
CA MET A 71 -8.20 -6.53 9.55
C MET A 71 -6.99 -6.33 8.66
N ALA A 72 -6.85 -7.07 7.55
CA ALA A 72 -5.77 -6.86 6.60
C ALA A 72 -6.03 -5.65 5.70
N ALA A 73 -7.29 -5.38 5.33
CA ALA A 73 -7.62 -4.16 4.57
C ALA A 73 -7.32 -2.90 5.39
N ILE A 74 -7.77 -2.88 6.65
CA ILE A 74 -7.55 -1.76 7.57
C ILE A 74 -6.05 -1.56 7.83
N SER A 75 -5.32 -2.61 8.21
CA SER A 75 -3.90 -2.49 8.55
C SER A 75 -3.02 -2.11 7.36
N VAL A 76 -3.37 -2.53 6.14
CA VAL A 76 -2.68 -2.10 4.92
C VAL A 76 -2.90 -0.61 4.69
N ALA A 77 -4.14 -0.11 4.81
CA ALA A 77 -4.43 1.31 4.65
C ALA A 77 -3.69 2.17 5.68
N GLU A 78 -3.74 1.79 6.96
CA GLU A 78 -2.97 2.45 8.03
C GLU A 78 -1.48 2.48 7.74
N ARG A 79 -0.93 1.34 7.28
CA ARG A 79 0.50 1.25 6.98
C ARG A 79 0.91 2.12 5.80
N VAL A 80 0.13 2.12 4.73
CA VAL A 80 0.42 2.94 3.54
C VAL A 80 0.26 4.43 3.86
N ALA A 81 -0.74 4.81 4.67
CA ALA A 81 -0.93 6.18 5.13
C ALA A 81 0.26 6.67 5.97
N GLU A 82 0.75 5.84 6.92
CA GLU A 82 1.95 6.13 7.71
C GLU A 82 3.17 6.37 6.81
N GLU A 83 3.37 5.54 5.79
CA GLU A 83 4.50 5.65 4.86
C GLU A 83 4.42 6.82 3.87
N LEU A 84 3.21 7.34 3.64
CA LEU A 84 2.97 8.54 2.82
C LEU A 84 2.86 9.81 3.68
N GLY A 85 2.94 9.68 5.01
CA GLY A 85 2.86 10.82 5.93
C GLY A 85 1.49 11.51 5.94
N CYS A 86 0.42 10.76 5.67
CA CYS A 86 -0.95 11.28 5.63
C CYS A 86 -1.84 10.58 6.68
N PRO A 87 -2.92 11.22 7.14
CA PRO A 87 -3.93 10.54 7.94
C PRO A 87 -4.72 9.54 7.09
N VAL A 88 -5.13 8.42 7.71
CA VAL A 88 -6.12 7.51 7.11
C VAL A 88 -7.45 8.26 6.95
N GLY A 89 -8.13 8.03 5.83
CA GLY A 89 -9.32 8.77 5.44
C GLY A 89 -9.04 10.09 4.73
N GLY A 90 -7.78 10.42 4.44
CA GLY A 90 -7.41 11.45 3.47
C GLY A 90 -6.96 10.80 2.17
N LEU A 91 -5.68 10.97 1.82
CA LEU A 91 -5.10 10.39 0.60
C LEU A 91 -5.23 8.86 0.51
N VAL A 92 -5.21 8.18 1.66
CA VAL A 92 -5.33 6.73 1.76
C VAL A 92 -6.49 6.41 2.70
N GLY A 93 -7.32 5.43 2.33
CA GLY A 93 -8.44 5.00 3.14
C GLY A 93 -8.77 3.52 2.95
N TYR A 94 -9.79 3.06 3.65
CA TYR A 94 -10.32 1.70 3.52
C TYR A 94 -11.84 1.70 3.56
N GLN A 95 -12.42 0.68 2.93
CA GLN A 95 -13.83 0.38 3.02
C GLN A 95 -13.98 -1.11 3.32
N VAL A 96 -14.67 -1.42 4.40
CA VAL A 96 -15.01 -2.79 4.80
C VAL A 96 -16.48 -2.84 5.20
N ARG A 97 -17.02 -4.05 5.37
CA ARG A 97 -18.42 -4.19 5.77
C ARG A 97 -18.63 -3.48 7.13
N PHE A 98 -19.61 -2.57 7.14
CA PHE A 98 -20.05 -1.78 8.30
C PHE A 98 -19.04 -0.75 8.85
N GLU A 99 -17.92 -0.50 8.17
CA GLU A 99 -16.95 0.51 8.59
C GLU A 99 -16.17 1.04 7.37
N GLU A 100 -16.05 2.35 7.27
CA GLU A 100 -15.24 3.00 6.25
C GLU A 100 -14.52 4.21 6.82
N CYS A 101 -13.34 4.48 6.25
CA CYS A 101 -12.54 5.66 6.55
C CYS A 101 -11.89 6.10 5.24
N ILE A 102 -12.65 6.89 4.47
CA ILE A 102 -12.31 7.44 3.15
C ILE A 102 -12.74 8.91 3.13
N SER A 103 -12.00 9.77 2.42
CA SER A 103 -12.48 11.12 2.07
C SER A 103 -13.23 11.07 0.75
N GLU A 104 -14.28 11.88 0.61
CA GLU A 104 -14.93 12.18 -0.67
C GLU A 104 -13.98 12.88 -1.66
#